data_AF-A0A964PVK0-F1
#
_entry.id   AF-A0A964PVK0-F1
#
_cell.length_a   1.000
_cell.length_b   1.000
_cell.length_c   1.000
_cell.angle_alpha   90.00
_cell.angle_beta   90.00
_cell.angle_gamma   90.00
#
_symmetry.space_group_name_H-M   'P 1'
#
loop_
_entity.id
_entity.type
_entity.pdbx_description
1 polymer ?
#
loop_
_entity_poly.entity_id
_entity_poly.type
_entity_poly.pdbx_seq_one_letter_code
_entity_poly.pdbx_strand_id
1 'polypeptide(L)' 'MEFLDRGIIESRDLDENTILDVDGDGNVLGLTLEHASTRTDIHNLTLEGIAA' A
#
# COMPACT_ATOMS: atom_id res chain seq x y z
N MET A 1 10.83 8.36 -14.45
CA MET A 1 10.37 7.93 -13.12
C MET A 1 9.90 9.17 -12.40
N GLU A 2 8.66 9.20 -11.98
CA GLU A 2 8.07 10.30 -11.21
C GLU A 2 8.07 9.88 -9.74
N PHE A 3 8.70 10.66 -8.88
CA PHE A 3 8.72 10.43 -7.44
C PHE A 3 7.85 11.49 -6.80
N LEU A 4 6.88 11.07 -5.99
CA LEU A 4 6.16 11.99 -5.12
C LEU A 4 7.19 12.57 -4.14
N ASP A 5 7.22 13.90 -4.00
CA ASP A 5 8.09 14.62 -3.04
C ASP A 5 7.67 14.39 -1.57
N ARG A 6 6.71 13.48 -1.36
CA ARG A 6 6.21 13.05 -0.06
C ARG A 6 6.93 11.76 0.33
N GLY A 7 7.71 11.83 1.40
CA GLY A 7 8.41 10.69 1.97
C GLY A 7 7.51 9.81 2.83
N ILE A 8 7.83 8.52 2.89
CA ILE A 8 7.23 7.58 3.84
C ILE A 8 7.73 7.96 5.24
N ILE A 9 6.80 8.22 6.15
CA ILE A 9 7.11 8.52 7.56
C ILE A 9 6.85 7.30 8.44
N GLU A 10 5.90 6.45 8.06
CA GLU A 10 5.55 5.26 8.81
C GLU A 10 5.14 4.13 7.86
N SER A 11 5.58 2.91 8.18
CA SER A 11 5.09 1.67 7.58
C SER A 11 4.31 0.92 8.65
N ARG A 12 3.10 0.48 8.32
CA ARG A 12 2.18 -0.19 9.25
C ARG A 12 1.73 -1.53 8.67
N ASP A 13 1.76 -2.56 9.51
CA ASP A 13 1.12 -3.84 9.18
C ASP A 13 -0.40 -3.66 9.16
N LEU A 14 -1.01 -3.83 7.98
CA LEU A 14 -2.47 -3.88 7.84
C LEU A 14 -3.00 -5.28 8.17
N ASP A 15 -2.28 -6.31 7.75
CA ASP A 15 -2.49 -7.71 8.11
C ASP A 15 -1.16 -8.49 8.03
N GLU A 16 -1.18 -9.79 8.36
CA GLU A 16 0.00 -10.67 8.40
C GLU A 16 0.87 -10.65 7.13
N ASN A 17 0.34 -10.27 5.96
CA ASN A 17 1.11 -10.19 4.72
C ASN A 17 0.80 -8.92 3.92
N THR A 18 0.37 -7.85 4.59
CA THR A 18 0.05 -6.58 3.94
C THR A 18 0.60 -5.41 4.73
N ILE A 19 1.43 -4.59 4.09
CA ILE A 19 2.08 -3.41 4.70
C ILE A 19 1.62 -2.15 3.97
N LEU A 20 1.27 -1.12 4.73
CA LEU A 20 0.92 0.20 4.24
C LEU A 20 1.99 1.22 4.60
N ASP A 21 2.44 1.97 3.60
CA ASP A 21 3.33 3.11 3.79
C ASP A 21 2.53 4.40 3.77
N VAL A 22 2.69 5.23 4.80
CA VAL A 22 1.97 6.51 4.95
C VAL A 22 2.91 7.70 5.10
N ASP A 23 2.45 8.85 4.62
CA ASP A 23 3.11 10.14 4.83
C ASP A 23 2.75 10.78 6.18
N GLY A 24 3.37 11.92 6.49
CA GLY A 24 3.13 12.66 7.74
C GLY A 24 1.72 13.23 7.90
N ASP A 25 0.95 13.29 6.81
CA ASP A 25 -0.44 13.73 6.81
C ASP A 25 -1.41 12.52 6.93
N GLY A 26 -0.88 11.29 6.99
CA GLY A 26 -1.64 10.05 7.07
C GLY A 26 -2.13 9.51 5.73
N ASN A 27 -1.68 10.07 4.60
CA ASN A 27 -2.04 9.57 3.27
C ASN A 27 -1.23 8.32 2.93
N VAL A 28 -1.86 7.35 2.26
CA VAL A 28 -1.17 6.16 1.76
C VAL A 28 -0.31 6.53 0.56
N LEU A 29 0.99 6.26 0.66
CA LEU A 29 1.98 6.41 -0.42
C LEU A 29 2.32 5.08 -1.07
N GLY A 30 2.21 3.97 -0.33
CA GLY A 30 2.64 2.64 -0.77
C GLY A 30 1.84 1.52 -0.11
N LEU A 31 1.75 0.39 -0.83
CA LEU A 31 1.12 -0.85 -0.37
C LEU A 31 2.00 -2.01 -0.83
N THR A 32 2.47 -2.81 0.12
CA THR A 32 3.21 -4.05 -0.15
C THR A 32 2.33 -5.25 0.22
N LEU A 33 2.13 -6.14 -0.74
CA LEU A 33 1.43 -7.42 -0.56
C LEU A 33 2.45 -8.55 -0.65
N GLU A 34 2.70 -9.21 0.46
CA GLU A 34 3.61 -10.34 0.52
C GLU A 34 2.87 -11.63 0.14
N HIS A 35 3.62 -12.61 -0.40
CA HIS A 35 3.04 -13.90 -0.78
C HIS A 35 1.88 -13.81 -1.79
N ALA A 36 1.91 -12.77 -2.62
CA ALA A 36 0.88 -12.39 -3.57
C ALA A 36 0.48 -13.59 -4.48
N SER A 37 1.46 -14.32 -5.01
CA SER A 37 1.23 -15.50 -5.88
C SER A 37 0.55 -16.68 -5.19
N THR A 38 0.59 -16.75 -3.86
CA THR A 38 0.02 -17.84 -3.05
C THR A 38 -1.27 -17.46 -2.33
N ARG A 39 -1.50 -16.16 -2.05
CA ARG A 39 -2.65 -15.69 -1.27
C ARG A 39 -3.91 -15.45 -2.09
N THR A 40 -3.83 -15.21 -3.40
CA THR A 40 -5.04 -15.05 -4.23
C THR A 40 -4.72 -15.30 -5.71
N ASP A 41 -5.73 -15.69 -6.48
CA ASP A 41 -5.76 -15.60 -7.94
C ASP A 41 -5.60 -14.12 -8.39
N ILE A 42 -4.38 -13.56 -8.29
CA ILE A 42 -4.07 -12.13 -8.61
C ILE A 42 -4.06 -11.90 -10.13
N HIS A 43 -5.11 -12.35 -10.80
CA HIS A 43 -5.46 -11.85 -12.12
C HIS A 43 -6.33 -10.59 -12.01
N ASN A 44 -7.03 -10.38 -10.87
CA ASN A 44 -7.93 -9.25 -10.65
C ASN A 44 -7.69 -8.58 -9.28
N LEU A 45 -6.73 -7.64 -9.23
CA LEU A 45 -6.57 -6.71 -8.11
C LEU A 45 -7.30 -5.40 -8.45
N THR A 46 -8.30 -5.02 -7.64
CA THR A 46 -8.96 -3.70 -7.75
C THR A 46 -8.56 -2.85 -6.55
N LEU A 47 -7.84 -1.76 -6.80
CA LEU A 47 -7.55 -0.72 -5.81
C LEU A 47 -8.57 0.41 -5.97
N GLU A 48 -9.39 0.65 -4.96
CA GLU A 48 -10.29 1.80 -4.90
C GLU A 48 -9.86 2.72 -3.75
N GLY A 49 -9.35 3.90 -4.08
CA GLY A 49 -9.06 4.95 -3.11
C GLY A 49 -10.27 5.85 -2.94
N ILE A 50 -10.88 5.86 -1.75
CA ILE A 50 -11.91 6.83 -1.39
C ILE A 50 -11.20 8.04 -0.77
N ALA A 51 -11.06 9.12 -1.55
CA ALA A 51 -10.71 10.42 -1.01
C ALA A 51 -11.98 11.05 -0.41
N ALA A 52 -11.90 11.48 0.86
CA ALA A 52 -12.95 12.24 1.55
C ALA A 52 -12.68 13.74 1.47
#